data_AF-A0A524BF69-F1
#
_entry.id   AF-A0A524BF69-F1
#
_cell.length_a   1.000
_cell.length_b   1.000
_cell.length_c   1.000
_cell.angle_alpha   90.00
_cell.angle_beta   90.00
_cell.angle_gamma   90.00
#
_symmetry.space_group_name_H-M   'P 1'
#
loop_
_entity.id
_entity.type
_entity.pdbx_description
1 polymer ?
#
loop_
_entity_poly.entity_id
_entity_poly.type
_entity_poly.pdbx_seq_one_letter_code
_entity_poly.pdbx_strand_id
1 'polypeptide(L)' 'MALKSTIFKVDLQVADLDRGHFADYALTIARHPSEFLDRQIVDVN' A
#
# COMPACT_ATOMS: atom_id res chain seq x y z
N MET A 1 -7.90 23.01 11.60
CA MET A 1 -6.88 22.97 10.51
C MET A 1 -6.53 21.52 10.27
N ALA A 2 -6.46 21.06 9.01
CA ALA A 2 -6.04 19.70 8.69
C ALA A 2 -4.55 19.54 9.00
N LEU A 3 -4.19 18.47 9.71
CA LEU A 3 -2.79 18.13 9.97
C LEU A 3 -2.16 17.61 8.67
N LYS A 4 -0.87 17.89 8.43
CA LYS A 4 -0.19 17.46 7.20
C LYS A 4 -0.19 15.94 7.07
N SER A 5 -0.71 15.42 5.96
CA SER A 5 -0.62 14.00 5.62
C SER A 5 0.82 13.59 5.34
N THR A 6 1.17 12.36 5.71
CA THR A 6 2.45 11.74 5.33
C THR A 6 2.28 11.01 3.99
N ILE A 7 3.15 11.27 3.02
CA ILE A 7 3.10 10.59 1.72
C ILE A 7 4.00 9.36 1.74
N PHE A 8 3.45 8.22 1.35
CA PHE A 8 4.14 6.96 1.18
C PHE A 8 4.14 6.59 -0.30
N LYS A 9 5.29 6.16 -0.81
CA LYS A 9 5.42 5.57 -2.15
C LYS A 9 5.63 4.08 -1.97
N VAL A 10 4.87 3.27 -2.71
CA VAL A 10 4.91 1.81 -2.62
C VAL A 10 4.93 1.27 -4.04
N ASP A 11 5.94 0.47 -4.34
CA ASP A 11 5.98 -0.33 -5.56
C ASP A 11 5.39 -1.71 -5.22
N LEU A 12 4.24 -2.04 -5.82
CA LEU A 12 3.54 -3.29 -5.61
C LEU A 12 3.69 -4.16 -6.85
N GLN A 13 4.29 -5.34 -6.67
CA GLN A 13 4.37 -6.37 -7.70
C GLN A 13 3.31 -7.43 -7.41
N VAL A 14 2.46 -7.73 -8.38
CA VAL A 14 1.41 -8.74 -8.28
C VAL A 14 1.72 -9.86 -9.24
N ALA A 15 1.73 -11.09 -8.73
CA ALA A 15 1.81 -12.32 -9.51
C ALA A 15 0.65 -13.25 -9.12
N ASP A 16 -0.49 -13.09 -9.79
CA ASP A 16 -1.69 -13.91 -9.60
C ASP A 16 -1.72 -15.01 -10.67
N LEU A 17 -1.38 -16.24 -10.26
CA LEU A 17 -1.29 -17.41 -11.14
C LEU A 17 -2.67 -17.90 -11.61
N ASP A 18 -3.69 -17.80 -10.77
CA ASP A 18 -5.03 -18.30 -11.07
C ASP A 18 -5.70 -17.47 -12.17
N ARG A 19 -5.44 -16.15 -12.15
CA ARG A 19 -5.95 -15.21 -13.16
C ARG A 19 -4.95 -14.91 -14.27
N GLY A 20 -3.72 -15.42 -14.16
CA GLY A 20 -2.62 -15.09 -15.08
C GLY A 20 -2.29 -13.59 -15.10
N HIS A 21 -2.53 -12.89 -13.99
CA HIS A 21 -2.38 -11.45 -13.90
C HIS A 21 -1.06 -11.09 -13.21
N PHE A 22 -0.16 -10.53 -14.00
CA PHE A 22 1.16 -10.09 -13.57
C PHE A 22 1.31 -8.61 -13.87
N ALA A 23 1.52 -7.80 -12.84
CA ALA A 23 1.59 -6.36 -13.00
C ALA A 23 2.40 -5.70 -11.89
N ASP A 24 3.05 -4.60 -12.27
CA ASP A 24 3.76 -3.69 -11.39
C ASP A 24 2.96 -2.40 -11.23
N TYR A 25 2.76 -1.95 -9.98
CA TYR A 25 2.02 -0.74 -9.65
C TYR A 25 2.85 0.19 -8.79
N ALA A 26 3.14 1.39 -9.30
CA ALA A 26 3.73 2.47 -8.53
C ALA A 26 2.61 3.27 -7.85
N LEU A 27 2.40 3.02 -6.56
CA LEU A 27 1.32 3.62 -5.77
C LEU A 27 1.85 4.77 -4.91
N THR A 28 1.05 5.82 -4.77
CA THR A 28 1.29 6.92 -3.84
C THR A 28 0.12 7.04 -2.89
N ILE A 29 0.36 6.86 -1.60
CA ILE A 29 -0.65 6.85 -0.54
C ILE A 29 -0.42 8.06 0.36
N ALA A 30 -1.46 8.86 0.57
CA ALA A 30 -1.42 9.95 1.55
C ALA A 30 -2.10 9.48 2.84
N ARG A 31 -1.32 9.34 3.92
CA ARG A 31 -1.85 8.97 5.24
C ARG A 31 -2.24 10.21 6.04
N HIS A 32 -3.52 10.38 6.33
CA HIS A 32 -3.97 11.47 7.20
C HIS A 32 -3.55 11.20 8.65
N PRO A 33 -3.17 12.21 9.46
CA PRO A 33 -2.66 11.99 10.82
C PRO A 33 -3.63 11.35 11.82
N SER A 34 -4.92 11.26 11.48
CA SER A 34 -5.92 10.54 12.28
C SER A 34 -6.06 9.06 11.91
N GLU A 35 -5.36 8.59 10.87
CA GLU A 35 -5.38 7.18 10.46
C GLU A 35 -4.42 6.38 11.36
N PHE A 36 -4.98 5.54 12.23
CA PHE A 36 -4.21 4.61 13.08
C PHE A 36 -3.77 3.40 12.24
N LEU A 37 -2.49 3.01 12.35
CA LEU A 37 -2.00 1.75 11.76
C LEU A 37 -2.33 0.59 12.70
N ASP A 38 -3.43 -0.08 12.43
CA ASP A 38 -3.70 -1.43 12.92
C ASP A 38 -3.76 -2.40 11.74
N ARG A 39 -2.66 -2.48 10.98
CA ARG A 39 -2.54 -3.49 9.93
C ARG A 39 -1.24 -4.24 10.10
N GLN A 40 -1.39 -5.46 10.62
CA GLN A 40 -0.37 -6.50 10.53
C GLN A 40 0.12 -6.59 9.08
N ILE A 41 1.43 -6.43 8.91
CA ILE A 41 2.11 -6.86 7.69
C ILE A 41 2.17 -8.38 7.79
N VAL A 42 1.30 -9.06 7.06
CA VAL A 42 1.40 -10.51 6.90
C VAL A 42 2.43 -10.73 5.81
N ASP A 43 3.63 -11.14 6.23
CA ASP A 43 4.61 -11.74 5.33
C ASP A 43 4.15 -13.17 5.02
N VAL A 44 3.76 -13.41 3.77
CA VAL A 44 3.42 -14.75 3.29
C VAL A 44 4.62 -15.20 2.45
N ASN A 45 5.56 -15.88 3.12
CA ASN A 45 6.60 -16.67 2.46
C ASN A 45 6.01 -17.99 1.93
#